data_AF-A0A2S9SKR2-F1
#
_entry.id   AF-A0A2S9SKR2-F1
#
_cell.length_a   1.000
_cell.length_b   1.000
_cell.length_c   1.000
_cell.angle_alpha   90.00
_cell.angle_beta   90.00
_cell.angle_gamma   90.00
#
_symmetry.space_group_name_H-M   'P 1'
#
loop_
_entity.id
_entity.type
_entity.pdbx_description
1 polymer ?
#
loop_
_entity_poly.entity_id
_entity_poly.type
_entity_poly.pdbx_seq_one_letter_code
_entity_poly.pdbx_strand_id
1 'polypeptide(L)'
;AIIEHKVLDVNKIHFILASVDDKLTIVKDLKEFIKLYKKEYQLEDFEYYYKKLAQTSRLDTKDVIFIKRLLQVELVEELRIKIVGNLFERYIGMSESAFSRELYMNEEQLKHMLRSGQHIGNHGYNHYWWNSLNKEEMSQELDLSIDFLEKLGVDMNNWTACYPYGSYDNQSIQMLEERGCKLALTTELGIATTKKQTRFVMPRLDTNDLPKNKDALINDWYNKA
;
A
#
# COMPACT_ATOMS: atom_id res chain seq x y z
N ALA A 1 2.52 4.55 -10.96
CA ALA A 1 2.93 3.13 -11.21
C ALA A 1 2.66 2.68 -12.65
N ILE A 2 1.39 2.60 -13.08
CA ILE A 2 0.98 1.99 -14.36
C ILE A 2 1.52 2.75 -15.59
N ILE A 3 1.24 4.06 -15.68
CA ILE A 3 1.65 4.90 -16.82
C ILE A 3 3.17 5.06 -16.87
N GLU A 4 3.81 5.22 -15.71
CA GLU A 4 5.25 5.47 -15.63
C GLU A 4 6.10 4.20 -15.74
N HIS A 5 5.48 3.02 -15.80
CA HIS A 5 6.17 1.72 -15.76
C HIS A 5 7.17 1.61 -14.59
N LYS A 6 6.76 2.07 -13.41
CA LYS A 6 7.51 2.00 -12.16
C LYS A 6 6.85 1.02 -11.20
N VAL A 7 7.66 0.43 -10.33
CA VAL A 7 7.19 -0.44 -9.24
C VAL A 7 7.15 0.40 -7.96
N LEU A 8 5.98 0.46 -7.32
CA LEU A 8 5.87 1.17 -6.04
C LEU A 8 6.78 0.53 -5.00
N ASP A 9 7.40 1.33 -4.13
CA ASP A 9 8.36 0.86 -3.13
C ASP A 9 7.78 -0.22 -2.23
N VAL A 10 6.51 -0.10 -1.83
CA VAL A 10 5.81 -1.15 -1.07
C VAL A 10 5.86 -2.50 -1.79
N ASN A 11 5.63 -2.52 -3.10
CA ASN A 11 5.65 -3.74 -3.91
C ASN A 11 7.08 -4.25 -4.09
N LYS A 12 8.06 -3.36 -4.33
CA LYS A 12 9.49 -3.75 -4.34
C LYS A 12 9.86 -4.46 -3.05
N ILE A 13 9.49 -3.89 -1.89
CA ILE A 13 9.75 -4.49 -0.56
C ILE A 13 9.11 -5.88 -0.44
N HIS A 14 7.85 -6.04 -0.86
CA HIS A 14 7.18 -7.34 -0.82
C HIS A 14 7.89 -8.39 -1.68
N PHE A 15 8.31 -8.04 -2.90
CA PHE A 15 9.01 -8.98 -3.78
C PHE A 15 10.43 -9.30 -3.31
N ILE A 16 11.16 -8.33 -2.76
CA ILE A 16 12.47 -8.57 -2.12
C ILE A 16 12.31 -9.54 -0.95
N LEU A 17 11.28 -9.33 -0.11
CA LEU A 17 11.00 -10.25 1.01
C LEU A 17 10.64 -11.65 0.49
N ALA A 18 9.89 -11.75 -0.60
CA ALA A 18 9.49 -13.02 -1.19
C ALA A 18 10.65 -13.77 -1.87
N SER A 19 11.64 -13.06 -2.43
CA SER A 19 12.75 -13.66 -3.19
C SER A 19 13.90 -14.17 -2.32
N VAL A 20 13.93 -13.82 -1.02
CA VAL A 20 15.04 -14.16 -0.12
C VAL A 20 14.54 -15.03 1.01
N ASP A 21 14.95 -16.30 1.10
CA ASP A 21 14.52 -17.19 2.18
C ASP A 21 14.92 -16.67 3.57
N ASP A 22 16.22 -16.47 3.79
CA ASP A 22 16.78 -15.93 5.05
C ASP A 22 16.71 -14.40 5.09
N LYS A 23 15.68 -13.89 5.77
CA LYS A 23 15.43 -12.46 5.95
C LYS A 23 16.55 -11.73 6.69
N LEU A 24 17.40 -12.42 7.45
CA LEU A 24 18.57 -11.81 8.10
C LEU A 24 19.58 -11.27 7.10
N THR A 25 19.60 -11.80 5.87
CA THR A 25 20.46 -11.28 4.79
C THR A 25 20.06 -9.85 4.44
N ILE A 26 18.77 -9.57 4.31
CA ILE A 26 18.25 -8.22 4.06
C ILE A 26 18.56 -7.31 5.26
N VAL A 27 18.40 -7.80 6.49
CA VAL A 27 18.71 -7.03 7.71
C VAL A 27 20.19 -6.61 7.75
N LYS A 28 21.12 -7.50 7.35
CA LYS A 28 22.55 -7.19 7.26
C LYS A 28 22.82 -6.11 6.20
N ASP A 29 22.18 -6.20 5.05
CA ASP A 29 22.31 -5.18 4.01
C ASP A 29 21.80 -3.81 4.50
N LEU A 30 20.66 -3.78 5.19
CA LEU A 30 20.13 -2.56 5.78
C LEU A 30 21.07 -1.97 6.84
N LYS A 31 21.76 -2.81 7.61
CA LYS A 31 22.79 -2.36 8.56
C LYS A 31 23.94 -1.65 7.85
N GLU A 32 24.40 -2.18 6.71
CA GLU A 32 25.44 -1.54 5.91
C GLU A 32 24.95 -0.25 5.23
N PHE A 33 23.71 -0.21 4.74
CA PHE A 33 23.12 1.02 4.18
C PHE A 33 22.95 2.11 5.23
N ILE A 34 22.46 1.80 6.43
CA ILE A 34 22.36 2.77 7.53
C ILE A 34 23.74 3.35 7.84
N LYS A 35 24.77 2.49 7.92
CA LYS A 35 26.16 2.93 8.15
C LYS A 35 26.69 3.81 7.02
N LEU A 36 26.43 3.43 5.76
CA LEU A 36 26.86 4.17 4.58
C LEU A 36 26.27 5.58 4.54
N TYR A 37 24.97 5.69 4.78
CA TYR A 37 24.22 6.95 4.69
C TYR A 37 24.15 7.74 6.00
N LYS A 38 24.75 7.23 7.08
CA LYS A 38 24.66 7.80 8.43
C LYS A 38 25.01 9.28 8.49
N LYS A 39 26.14 9.67 7.89
CA LYS A 39 26.63 11.06 7.91
C LYS A 39 25.78 11.99 7.04
N GLU A 40 25.44 11.54 5.83
CA GLU A 40 24.71 12.34 4.85
C GLU A 40 23.29 12.68 5.32
N TYR A 41 22.60 11.70 5.91
CA TYR A 41 21.22 11.82 6.37
C TYR A 41 21.07 11.98 7.88
N GLN A 42 22.17 12.14 8.62
CA GLN A 42 22.20 12.27 10.09
C GLN A 42 21.43 11.15 10.81
N LEU A 43 21.61 9.90 10.35
CA LEU A 43 20.89 8.74 10.87
C LEU A 43 21.41 8.31 12.23
N GLU A 44 20.53 7.68 13.00
CA GLU A 44 20.91 6.93 14.20
C GLU A 44 21.63 5.62 13.85
N ASP A 45 22.19 4.95 14.86
CA ASP A 45 22.80 3.63 14.67
C ASP A 45 21.77 2.54 14.39
N PHE A 46 22.19 1.47 13.71
CA PHE A 46 21.33 0.33 13.41
C PHE A 46 20.61 -0.21 14.66
N GLU A 47 21.31 -0.31 15.80
CA GLU A 47 20.74 -0.85 17.04
C GLU A 47 19.59 0.02 17.57
N TYR A 48 19.62 1.35 17.32
CA TYR A 48 18.50 2.24 17.64
C TYR A 48 17.26 1.87 16.82
N TYR A 49 17.40 1.80 15.50
CA TYR A 49 16.27 1.51 14.61
C TYR A 49 15.72 0.11 14.82
N TYR A 50 16.61 -0.88 14.98
CA TYR A 50 16.19 -2.27 15.18
C TYR A 50 15.42 -2.40 16.50
N LYS A 51 15.92 -1.82 17.60
CA LYS A 51 15.21 -1.81 18.88
C LYS A 51 13.86 -1.07 18.80
N LYS A 52 13.80 0.05 18.08
CA LYS A 52 12.58 0.86 17.92
C LYS A 52 11.49 0.13 17.13
N LEU A 53 11.86 -0.51 16.02
CA LEU A 53 10.91 -0.97 15.02
C LEU A 53 10.63 -2.47 15.05
N ALA A 54 11.64 -3.29 15.37
CA ALA A 54 11.54 -4.76 15.30
C ALA A 54 10.62 -5.28 16.41
N GLN A 55 9.37 -5.55 16.03
CA GLN A 55 8.34 -6.09 16.90
C GLN A 55 7.72 -7.27 16.18
N THR A 56 7.31 -8.31 16.89
CA THR A 56 6.56 -9.42 16.27
C THR A 56 5.09 -9.01 16.10
N SER A 57 4.45 -9.41 15.00
CA SER A 57 3.00 -9.29 14.84
C SER A 57 2.36 -10.64 14.55
N ARG A 58 1.03 -10.66 14.44
CA ARG A 58 0.26 -11.83 13.98
C ARG A 58 0.76 -12.36 12.63
N LEU A 59 1.20 -11.47 11.73
CA LEU A 59 1.45 -11.79 10.32
C LEU A 59 2.93 -11.92 9.97
N ASP A 60 3.82 -11.31 10.75
CA ASP A 60 5.22 -11.12 10.37
C ASP A 60 6.16 -11.29 11.56
N THR A 61 7.36 -11.81 11.28
CA THR A 61 8.46 -11.87 12.25
C THR A 61 9.01 -10.48 12.56
N LYS A 62 9.77 -10.35 13.66
CA LYS A 62 10.43 -9.09 14.04
C LYS A 62 11.31 -8.51 12.93
N ASP A 63 11.99 -9.37 12.16
CA ASP A 63 12.92 -8.96 11.10
C ASP A 63 12.16 -8.44 9.89
N VAL A 64 11.06 -9.10 9.51
CA VAL A 64 10.19 -8.63 8.42
C VAL A 64 9.54 -7.30 8.79
N ILE A 65 9.11 -7.14 10.04
CA ILE A 65 8.53 -5.87 10.53
C ILE A 65 9.56 -4.75 10.54
N PHE A 66 10.79 -5.04 10.99
CA PHE A 66 11.88 -4.09 10.92
C PHE A 66 12.11 -3.62 9.47
N ILE A 67 12.26 -4.55 8.53
CA ILE A 67 12.46 -4.24 7.10
C ILE A 67 11.33 -3.35 6.57
N LYS A 68 10.06 -3.77 6.78
CA LYS A 68 8.89 -3.03 6.29
C LYS A 68 8.82 -1.63 6.90
N ARG A 69 8.88 -1.50 8.23
CA ARG A 69 8.74 -0.19 8.89
C ARG A 69 9.88 0.76 8.54
N LEU A 70 11.11 0.25 8.45
CA LEU A 70 12.27 1.05 8.10
C LEU A 70 12.13 1.64 6.69
N LEU A 71 11.71 0.81 5.73
CA LEU A 71 11.66 1.15 4.30
C LEU A 71 10.32 1.73 3.83
N GLN A 72 9.26 1.67 4.65
CA GLN A 72 7.95 2.25 4.31
C GLN A 72 7.73 3.62 4.96
N VAL A 73 8.24 3.86 6.17
CA VAL A 73 7.87 5.06 6.95
C VAL A 73 9.03 5.72 7.67
N GLU A 74 9.92 4.95 8.32
CA GLU A 74 10.89 5.53 9.27
C GLU A 74 11.97 6.40 8.59
N LEU A 75 12.62 5.90 7.53
CA LEU A 75 13.64 6.67 6.83
C LEU A 75 13.00 7.78 5.99
N VAL A 76 13.72 8.87 5.75
CA VAL A 76 13.24 9.92 4.83
C VAL A 76 13.09 9.36 3.41
N GLU A 77 12.09 9.86 2.69
CA GLU A 77 11.65 9.27 1.41
C GLU A 77 12.77 9.12 0.38
N GLU A 78 13.56 10.18 0.19
CA GLU A 78 14.67 10.18 -0.77
C GLU A 78 15.63 9.00 -0.51
N LEU A 79 15.92 8.73 0.77
CA LEU A 79 16.78 7.62 1.17
C LEU A 79 16.07 6.27 1.02
N ARG A 80 14.77 6.18 1.34
CA ARG A 80 13.98 4.95 1.14
C ARG A 80 14.04 4.51 -0.32
N ILE A 81 13.77 5.42 -1.25
CA ILE A 81 13.79 5.15 -2.70
C ILE A 81 15.17 4.65 -3.13
N LYS A 82 16.25 5.30 -2.67
CA LYS A 82 17.64 4.87 -2.95
C LYS A 82 17.91 3.46 -2.45
N ILE A 83 17.61 3.17 -1.18
CA ILE A 83 17.89 1.85 -0.58
C ILE A 83 17.03 0.76 -1.22
N VAL A 84 15.73 0.99 -1.37
CA VAL A 84 14.80 0.02 -1.99
C VAL A 84 15.22 -0.27 -3.43
N GLY A 85 15.63 0.74 -4.20
CA GLY A 85 16.15 0.54 -5.55
C GLY A 85 17.38 -0.37 -5.60
N ASN A 86 18.36 -0.13 -4.72
CA ASN A 86 19.57 -0.97 -4.62
C ASN A 86 19.24 -2.42 -4.21
N LEU A 87 18.35 -2.60 -3.23
CA LEU A 87 17.90 -3.93 -2.82
C LEU A 87 17.12 -4.63 -3.94
N PHE A 88 16.26 -3.92 -4.65
CA PHE A 88 15.48 -4.47 -5.74
C PHE A 88 16.37 -4.97 -6.87
N GLU A 89 17.34 -4.17 -7.31
CA GLU A 89 18.32 -4.59 -8.32
C GLU A 89 19.10 -5.83 -7.86
N ARG A 90 19.56 -5.84 -6.60
CA ARG A 90 20.33 -6.95 -6.02
C ARG A 90 19.55 -8.27 -5.96
N TYR A 91 18.30 -8.22 -5.51
CA TYR A 91 17.54 -9.43 -5.16
C TYR A 91 16.55 -9.91 -6.21
N ILE A 92 16.12 -9.03 -7.12
CA ILE A 92 15.17 -9.38 -8.18
C ILE A 92 15.89 -9.59 -9.52
N GLY A 93 16.99 -8.87 -9.77
CA GLY A 93 17.79 -9.06 -10.98
C GLY A 93 17.07 -8.75 -12.29
N MET A 94 15.96 -8.01 -12.24
CA MET A 94 15.19 -7.55 -13.39
C MET A 94 15.11 -6.03 -13.45
N SER A 95 15.06 -5.46 -14.65
CA SER A 95 14.78 -4.03 -14.79
C SER A 95 13.40 -3.70 -14.21
N GLU A 96 13.32 -2.60 -13.47
CA GLU A 96 12.07 -2.15 -12.85
C GLU A 96 10.92 -2.01 -13.87
N SER A 97 11.24 -1.51 -15.07
CA SER A 97 10.25 -1.33 -16.13
C SER A 97 9.68 -2.65 -16.65
N ALA A 98 10.51 -3.68 -16.82
CA ALA A 98 10.02 -5.01 -17.19
C ALA A 98 9.17 -5.61 -16.07
N PHE A 99 9.63 -5.51 -14.83
CA PHE A 99 8.91 -6.01 -13.67
C PHE A 99 7.55 -5.33 -13.47
N SER A 100 7.49 -4.01 -13.66
CA SER A 100 6.25 -3.23 -13.58
C SER A 100 5.19 -3.72 -14.58
N ARG A 101 5.60 -4.03 -15.82
CA ARG A 101 4.69 -4.54 -16.86
C ARG A 101 4.21 -5.97 -16.63
N GLU A 102 4.97 -6.77 -15.89
CA GLU A 102 4.53 -8.11 -15.47
C GLU A 102 3.62 -8.04 -14.24
N LEU A 103 3.90 -7.13 -13.32
CA LEU A 103 3.19 -7.02 -12.05
C LEU A 103 1.82 -6.35 -12.17
N TYR A 104 1.75 -5.18 -12.82
CA TYR A 104 0.53 -4.38 -12.84
C TYR A 104 -0.29 -4.61 -14.08
N MET A 105 -1.62 -4.46 -13.92
CA MET A 105 -2.50 -4.34 -15.06
C MET A 105 -2.16 -3.09 -15.87
N ASN A 106 -2.12 -3.24 -17.19
CA ASN A 106 -1.97 -2.11 -18.10
C ASN A 106 -3.32 -1.42 -18.37
N GLU A 107 -3.28 -0.25 -19.00
CA GLU A 107 -4.47 0.54 -19.29
C GLU A 107 -5.52 -0.21 -20.13
N GLU A 108 -5.09 -1.00 -21.11
CA GLU A 108 -6.02 -1.74 -21.96
C GLU A 108 -6.74 -2.87 -21.20
N GLN A 109 -6.04 -3.53 -20.27
CA GLN A 109 -6.65 -4.49 -19.35
C GLN A 109 -7.66 -3.81 -18.43
N LEU A 110 -7.32 -2.65 -17.86
CA LEU A 110 -8.23 -1.89 -16.99
C LEU A 110 -9.48 -1.42 -17.74
N LYS A 111 -9.32 -0.86 -18.94
CA LYS A 111 -10.44 -0.48 -19.80
C LYS A 111 -11.30 -1.68 -20.19
N HIS A 112 -10.68 -2.84 -20.44
CA HIS A 112 -11.43 -4.08 -20.72
C HIS A 112 -12.27 -4.51 -19.50
N MET A 113 -11.72 -4.43 -18.29
CA MET A 113 -12.45 -4.72 -17.06
C MET A 113 -13.64 -3.78 -16.86
N LEU A 114 -13.45 -2.48 -17.11
CA LEU A 114 -14.54 -1.49 -17.06
C LEU A 114 -15.66 -1.82 -18.04
N ARG A 115 -15.32 -2.07 -19.31
CA ARG A 115 -16.31 -2.48 -20.33
C ARG A 115 -17.01 -3.80 -20.00
N SER A 116 -16.40 -4.62 -19.16
CA SER A 116 -16.95 -5.89 -18.68
C SER A 116 -17.75 -5.75 -17.38
N GLY A 117 -17.99 -4.52 -16.91
CA GLY A 117 -18.85 -4.22 -15.76
C GLY A 117 -18.14 -4.24 -14.40
N GLN A 118 -16.80 -4.30 -14.37
CA GLN A 118 -16.07 -4.17 -13.11
C GLN A 118 -16.00 -2.70 -12.67
N HIS A 119 -15.99 -2.49 -11.35
CA HIS A 119 -15.76 -1.17 -10.75
C HIS A 119 -14.28 -0.97 -10.45
N ILE A 120 -13.72 0.17 -10.85
CA ILE A 120 -12.35 0.57 -10.52
C ILE A 120 -12.42 1.84 -9.66
N GLY A 121 -11.83 1.77 -8.47
CA GLY A 121 -11.79 2.87 -7.51
C GLY A 121 -10.39 3.43 -7.30
N ASN A 122 -10.34 4.58 -6.63
CA ASN A 122 -9.12 5.27 -6.24
C ASN A 122 -8.41 4.50 -5.11
N HIS A 123 -7.08 4.36 -5.22
CA HIS A 123 -6.24 3.78 -4.18
C HIS A 123 -4.95 4.58 -3.96
N GLY A 124 -5.03 5.90 -4.18
CA GLY A 124 -3.88 6.80 -4.21
C GLY A 124 -3.07 6.70 -5.50
N TYR A 125 -2.04 7.53 -5.59
CA TYR A 125 -1.09 7.56 -6.70
C TYR A 125 0.19 6.80 -6.34
N ASN A 126 0.73 7.05 -5.15
CA ASN A 126 1.96 6.43 -4.62
C ASN A 126 1.69 5.39 -3.53
N HIS A 127 0.42 5.20 -3.12
CA HIS A 127 0.03 4.25 -2.07
C HIS A 127 0.64 4.63 -0.71
N TYR A 128 0.62 5.93 -0.39
CA TYR A 128 1.04 6.44 0.91
C TYR A 128 -0.03 6.23 1.99
N TRP A 129 0.41 6.30 3.25
CA TRP A 129 -0.50 6.37 4.39
C TRP A 129 -1.15 7.76 4.38
N TRP A 130 -2.43 7.85 4.02
CA TRP A 130 -3.05 9.16 3.80
C TRP A 130 -3.07 10.04 5.06
N ASN A 131 -3.13 9.45 6.25
CA ASN A 131 -3.04 10.20 7.51
C ASN A 131 -1.63 10.73 7.85
N SER A 132 -0.59 10.37 7.07
CA SER A 132 0.75 10.93 7.22
C SER A 132 1.04 12.07 6.23
N LEU A 133 0.14 12.31 5.27
CA LEU A 133 0.31 13.35 4.26
C LEU A 133 -0.23 14.68 4.77
N ASN A 134 0.50 15.75 4.48
CA ASN A 134 -0.04 17.09 4.66
C ASN A 134 -1.12 17.40 3.61
N LYS A 135 -1.75 18.56 3.71
CA LYS A 135 -2.89 18.94 2.88
C LYS A 135 -2.53 18.97 1.38
N GLU A 136 -1.39 19.55 1.04
CA GLU A 136 -0.93 19.71 -0.33
C GLU A 136 -0.54 18.36 -0.94
N GLU A 137 0.19 17.54 -0.20
CA GLU A 137 0.57 16.17 -0.59
C GLU A 137 -0.67 15.30 -0.81
N MET A 138 -1.63 15.34 0.12
CA MET A 138 -2.87 14.58 0.02
C MET A 138 -3.72 15.02 -1.17
N SER A 139 -3.77 16.33 -1.46
CA SER A 139 -4.44 16.84 -2.65
C SER A 139 -3.80 16.27 -3.92
N GLN A 140 -2.48 16.34 -4.05
CA GLN A 140 -1.76 15.82 -5.21
C GLN A 140 -1.96 14.30 -5.37
N GLU A 141 -1.90 13.54 -4.27
CA GLU A 141 -2.11 12.09 -4.25
C GLU A 141 -3.50 11.71 -4.79
N LEU A 142 -4.54 12.46 -4.41
CA LEU A 142 -5.90 12.26 -4.90
C LEU A 142 -6.07 12.72 -6.35
N ASP A 143 -5.63 13.93 -6.68
CA ASP A 143 -5.89 14.58 -7.96
C ASP A 143 -5.21 13.80 -9.10
N LEU A 144 -3.97 13.35 -8.93
CA LEU A 144 -3.27 12.52 -9.92
C LEU A 144 -3.96 11.16 -10.14
N SER A 145 -4.50 10.57 -9.06
CA SER A 145 -5.21 9.29 -9.13
C SER A 145 -6.60 9.46 -9.78
N ILE A 146 -7.30 10.57 -9.49
CA ILE A 146 -8.58 10.94 -10.12
C ILE A 146 -8.40 11.19 -11.62
N ASP A 147 -7.40 11.98 -12.00
CA ASP A 147 -7.07 12.24 -13.41
C ASP A 147 -6.83 10.94 -14.19
N PHE A 148 -6.22 9.95 -13.54
CA PHE A 148 -6.02 8.63 -14.14
C PHE A 148 -7.34 7.85 -14.31
N LEU A 149 -8.20 7.83 -13.29
CA LEU A 149 -9.51 7.18 -13.37
C LEU A 149 -10.41 7.82 -14.44
N GLU A 150 -10.38 9.15 -14.55
CA GLU A 150 -11.08 9.90 -15.59
C GLU A 150 -10.61 9.47 -16.99
N LYS A 151 -9.29 9.42 -17.21
CA LYS A 151 -8.70 8.97 -18.49
C LYS A 151 -9.03 7.50 -18.81
N LEU A 152 -9.17 6.65 -17.80
CA LEU A 152 -9.60 5.26 -17.98
C LEU A 152 -11.07 5.13 -18.39
N GLY A 153 -11.89 6.16 -18.13
CA GLY A 153 -13.33 6.15 -18.40
C GLY A 153 -14.17 5.60 -17.23
N VAL A 154 -13.70 5.76 -16.00
CA VAL A 154 -14.48 5.45 -14.79
C VAL A 154 -15.67 6.42 -14.66
N ASP A 155 -16.81 5.93 -14.15
CA ASP A 155 -17.95 6.80 -13.83
C ASP A 155 -17.64 7.67 -12.61
N MET A 156 -17.17 8.89 -12.88
CA MET A 156 -16.82 9.85 -11.84
C MET A 156 -18.03 10.44 -11.09
N ASN A 157 -19.27 10.09 -11.44
CA ASN A 157 -20.42 10.42 -10.58
C ASN A 157 -20.60 9.38 -9.45
N ASN A 158 -19.98 8.20 -9.57
CA ASN A 158 -20.12 7.09 -8.64
C ASN A 158 -18.76 6.48 -8.24
N TRP A 159 -17.66 7.18 -8.45
CA TRP A 159 -16.34 6.69 -8.07
C TRP A 159 -16.22 6.47 -6.56
N THR A 160 -15.34 5.53 -6.20
CA THR A 160 -15.10 5.13 -4.82
C THR A 160 -13.62 5.14 -4.51
N ALA A 161 -13.27 5.12 -3.23
CA ALA A 161 -11.88 5.04 -2.79
C ALA A 161 -11.63 3.83 -1.88
N CYS A 162 -10.40 3.37 -1.81
CA CYS A 162 -9.92 2.45 -0.79
C CYS A 162 -8.69 3.09 -0.15
N TYR A 163 -8.69 3.26 1.17
CA TYR A 163 -7.56 3.85 1.86
C TYR A 163 -6.36 2.90 1.83
N PRO A 164 -5.18 3.31 1.31
CA PRO A 164 -3.96 2.52 1.44
C PRO A 164 -3.68 2.23 2.91
N TYR A 165 -3.39 0.96 3.23
CA TYR A 165 -3.21 0.47 4.60
C TYR A 165 -4.40 0.71 5.55
N GLY A 166 -5.57 1.11 5.05
CA GLY A 166 -6.67 1.58 5.89
C GLY A 166 -6.36 2.87 6.64
N SER A 167 -5.33 3.61 6.23
CA SER A 167 -4.91 4.87 6.85
C SER A 167 -5.78 6.01 6.34
N TYR A 168 -6.48 6.66 7.26
CA TYR A 168 -7.32 7.83 7.00
C TYR A 168 -7.41 8.72 8.23
N ASP A 169 -7.94 9.93 8.02
CA ASP A 169 -8.18 10.96 9.02
C ASP A 169 -9.32 11.89 8.54
N ASN A 170 -9.63 12.92 9.33
CA ASN A 170 -10.69 13.87 8.94
C ASN A 170 -10.35 14.66 7.67
N GLN A 171 -9.06 14.95 7.41
CA GLN A 171 -8.62 15.66 6.20
C GLN A 171 -8.94 14.85 4.95
N SER A 172 -8.51 13.59 4.92
CA SER A 172 -8.74 12.70 3.78
C SER A 172 -10.22 12.42 3.54
N ILE A 173 -11.03 12.26 4.60
CA ILE A 173 -12.50 12.13 4.47
C ILE A 173 -13.10 13.40 3.83
N GLN A 174 -12.75 14.58 4.32
CA GLN A 174 -13.26 15.85 3.79
C GLN A 174 -12.86 16.01 2.31
N MET A 175 -11.61 15.74 1.95
CA MET A 175 -11.13 15.87 0.58
C MET A 175 -11.82 14.90 -0.40
N LEU A 176 -12.12 13.68 0.03
CA LEU A 176 -12.93 12.73 -0.75
C LEU A 176 -14.35 13.26 -0.97
N GLU A 177 -14.97 13.81 0.08
CA GLU A 177 -16.33 14.38 -0.01
C GLU A 177 -16.39 15.58 -0.95
N GLU A 178 -15.42 16.50 -0.85
CA GLU A 178 -15.29 17.68 -1.72
C GLU A 178 -15.13 17.32 -3.20
N ARG A 179 -14.52 16.16 -3.49
CA ARG A 179 -14.32 15.63 -4.85
C ARG A 179 -15.43 14.69 -5.32
N GLY A 180 -16.53 14.62 -4.58
CA GLY A 180 -17.71 13.84 -4.97
C GLY A 180 -17.55 12.32 -4.83
N CYS A 181 -16.55 11.84 -4.08
CA CYS A 181 -16.39 10.41 -3.80
C CYS A 181 -17.66 9.84 -3.17
N LYS A 182 -18.10 8.68 -3.66
CA LYS A 182 -19.38 8.10 -3.22
C LYS A 182 -19.25 7.38 -1.89
N LEU A 183 -18.22 6.54 -1.77
CA LEU A 183 -17.88 5.79 -0.58
C LEU A 183 -16.40 5.45 -0.56
N ALA A 184 -15.88 5.14 0.63
CA ALA A 184 -14.51 4.71 0.81
C ALA A 184 -14.40 3.52 1.77
N LEU A 185 -13.52 2.58 1.43
CA LEU A 185 -13.31 1.34 2.18
C LEU A 185 -12.04 1.41 3.03
N THR A 186 -12.15 0.99 4.29
CA THR A 186 -11.04 0.93 5.26
C THR A 186 -10.50 -0.50 5.38
N THR A 187 -9.63 -0.74 6.35
CA THR A 187 -9.25 -2.10 6.80
C THR A 187 -9.88 -2.47 8.15
N GLU A 188 -10.85 -1.68 8.63
CA GLU A 188 -11.59 -2.04 9.83
C GLU A 188 -12.40 -3.31 9.57
N LEU A 189 -12.26 -4.30 10.45
CA LEU A 189 -12.94 -5.59 10.30
C LEU A 189 -14.43 -5.45 10.63
N GLY A 190 -15.29 -5.70 9.64
CA GLY A 190 -16.73 -5.64 9.85
C GLY A 190 -17.58 -5.81 8.61
N ILE A 191 -18.87 -6.04 8.83
CA ILE A 191 -19.89 -6.07 7.78
C ILE A 191 -20.32 -4.64 7.49
N ALA A 192 -20.06 -4.19 6.26
CA ALA A 192 -20.45 -2.85 5.84
C ALA A 192 -21.97 -2.71 5.75
N THR A 193 -22.47 -1.50 5.99
CA THR A 193 -23.89 -1.15 5.86
C THR A 193 -24.07 0.01 4.87
N THR A 194 -25.30 0.22 4.39
CA THR A 194 -25.63 1.33 3.47
C THR A 194 -25.87 2.67 4.18
N LYS A 195 -25.51 2.78 5.47
CA LYS A 195 -25.70 4.02 6.24
C LYS A 195 -24.84 5.14 5.66
N LYS A 196 -25.48 6.26 5.32
CA LYS A 196 -24.81 7.43 4.74
C LYS A 196 -23.68 7.97 5.62
N GLN A 197 -23.84 7.91 6.94
CA GLN A 197 -22.88 8.43 7.92
C GLN A 197 -21.55 7.67 7.93
N THR A 198 -21.56 6.40 7.53
CA THR A 198 -20.36 5.53 7.53
C THR A 198 -19.82 5.30 6.12
N ARG A 199 -20.33 6.02 5.10
CA ARG A 199 -19.97 5.78 3.70
C ARG A 199 -18.49 5.99 3.39
N PHE A 200 -17.78 6.82 4.16
CA PHE A 200 -16.34 7.05 4.00
C PHE A 200 -15.48 6.23 4.95
N VAL A 201 -16.07 5.37 5.78
CA VAL A 201 -15.34 4.52 6.71
C VAL A 201 -15.91 3.10 6.65
N MET A 202 -16.20 2.62 5.44
CA MET A 202 -16.86 1.33 5.27
C MET A 202 -15.90 0.20 5.69
N PRO A 203 -16.28 -0.63 6.68
CA PRO A 203 -15.46 -1.76 7.08
C PRO A 203 -15.45 -2.84 6.00
N ARG A 204 -14.51 -3.77 6.10
CA ARG A 204 -14.40 -4.92 5.20
C ARG A 204 -14.09 -6.19 5.98
N LEU A 205 -14.36 -7.33 5.34
CA LEU A 205 -13.85 -8.62 5.80
C LEU A 205 -12.56 -8.94 5.05
N ASP A 206 -11.50 -9.31 5.78
CA ASP A 206 -10.30 -9.86 5.17
C ASP A 206 -10.59 -11.31 4.77
N THR A 207 -10.38 -11.64 3.50
CA THR A 207 -10.54 -13.00 2.97
C THR A 207 -9.63 -14.03 3.66
N ASN A 208 -8.56 -13.59 4.34
CA ASN A 208 -7.74 -14.46 5.18
C ASN A 208 -8.47 -14.97 6.42
N ASP A 209 -9.46 -14.24 6.92
CA ASP A 209 -10.27 -14.60 8.08
C ASP A 209 -11.55 -15.35 7.66
N LEU A 210 -11.76 -15.57 6.36
CA LEU A 210 -12.87 -16.35 5.83
C LEU A 210 -12.50 -17.82 5.62
N PRO A 211 -13.45 -18.76 5.82
CA PRO A 211 -13.26 -20.17 5.51
C PRO A 211 -12.78 -20.40 4.06
N LYS A 212 -11.66 -21.12 3.91
CA LYS A 212 -11.06 -21.45 2.60
C LYS A 212 -11.34 -22.88 2.13
N ASN A 213 -12.04 -23.67 2.95
CA ASN A 213 -12.42 -25.06 2.68
C ASN A 213 -13.94 -25.20 2.79
N LYS A 214 -14.56 -25.97 1.88
CA LYS A 214 -16.00 -26.27 1.88
C LYS A 214 -16.51 -26.88 3.19
N ASP A 215 -15.66 -27.61 3.91
CA ASP A 215 -16.01 -28.35 5.14
C ASP A 215 -15.63 -27.58 6.42
N ALA A 216 -15.19 -26.32 6.28
CA ALA A 216 -14.81 -25.51 7.43
C ALA A 216 -16.03 -25.07 8.25
N LEU A 217 -15.80 -24.87 9.55
CA LEU A 217 -16.82 -24.38 10.46
C LEU A 217 -17.31 -22.99 10.04
N ILE A 218 -18.59 -22.74 10.34
CA ILE A 218 -19.22 -21.44 10.16
C ILE A 218 -18.43 -20.40 10.99
N ASN A 219 -18.00 -19.32 10.34
CA ASN A 219 -17.29 -18.25 11.03
C ASN A 219 -18.27 -17.27 11.69
N ASP A 220 -17.75 -16.43 12.60
CA ASP A 220 -18.56 -15.45 13.31
C ASP A 220 -19.27 -14.45 12.40
N TRP A 221 -18.73 -14.21 11.20
CA TRP A 221 -19.29 -13.26 10.24
C TRP A 221 -20.56 -13.79 9.58
N TYR A 222 -20.65 -15.09 9.29
CA TYR A 222 -21.86 -15.70 8.75
C TYR A 222 -23.05 -15.55 9.70
N ASN A 223 -22.81 -15.65 11.01
CA ASN A 223 -23.87 -15.49 12.01
C ASN A 223 -24.29 -14.02 12.22
N LYS A 224 -23.48 -13.05 11.76
CA LYS A 224 -23.71 -11.61 11.92
C LYS A 224 -24.30 -10.94 10.68
N ALA A 225 -24.27 -11.62 9.53
CA ALA A 225 -24.81 -11.14 8.25
C ALA A 225 -26.32 -11.39 8.16
#